data_AF-A0A7R9KV81-F1
#
_entry.id   AF-A0A7R9KV81-F1
#
_cell.length_a   1.000
_cell.length_b   1.000
_cell.length_c   1.000
_cell.angle_alpha   90.00
_cell.angle_beta   90.00
_cell.angle_gamma   90.00
#
_symmetry.space_group_name_H-M   'P 1'
#
loop_
_entity.id
_entity.type
_entity.pdbx_description
1 polymer ?
#
loop_
_entity_poly.entity_id
_entity_poly.type
_entity_poly.pdbx_seq_one_letter_code
_entity_poly.pdbx_strand_id
1 'polypeptide(L)'
;MVNKLKGNFNKMDEENFSTFATYCGLALDHARLYEKIRKSEQKNKVALEILSYHNTSNNEELERTREDIGKFKAPDVLEQSFSPYYLSDDHKLLTTIKVFEQISGIPNLDNDDLYRFTLSVRKNYRRVPYHNWTHGFSVAHSLYVFIHDCDRFTKLEKLAFFVSGLCHDLDHRGTTNQFLIHSSAPLAAIYTTSPLEHHHYNQTVHILQVSYFLLNKNLALFFPNKAKLENLLTSATFDWNNSEHKLLLEAISMTAADLNSTARPWMEAREQVKELFEEFYAQGDIEKELGRKPIPLMDREKVHEQPASQVDFLTNISIPTNLKLWTDKVEKEKKLREKLDLMATLKEESGGHITFRNHAKPVTRGRIERTRSLLH
;
A
#
# COMPACT_ATOMS: atom_id res chain seq x y z
N MET A 1 25.14 36.75 -28.02
CA MET A 1 26.61 36.57 -27.93
C MET A 1 27.01 36.56 -26.47
N VAL A 2 27.85 35.61 -26.05
CA VAL A 2 28.36 35.52 -24.67
C VAL A 2 29.80 36.01 -24.68
N ASN A 3 30.14 36.98 -23.84
CA ASN A 3 31.47 37.58 -23.79
C ASN A 3 32.23 37.11 -22.54
N LYS A 4 33.53 36.87 -22.70
CA LYS A 4 34.43 36.56 -21.59
C LYS A 4 34.68 37.83 -20.77
N LEU A 5 34.60 37.73 -19.44
CA LEU A 5 34.75 38.88 -18.53
C LEU A 5 36.15 39.53 -18.60
N LYS A 6 37.18 38.77 -18.97
CA LYS A 6 38.55 39.27 -19.14
C LYS A 6 39.25 38.58 -20.32
N GLY A 7 39.70 39.38 -21.28
CA GLY A 7 40.46 38.92 -22.45
C GLY A 7 39.65 38.11 -23.45
N ASN A 8 40.34 37.52 -24.42
CA ASN A 8 39.73 36.67 -25.44
C ASN A 8 39.67 35.20 -24.97
N PHE A 9 38.78 34.41 -25.57
CA PHE A 9 38.79 32.96 -25.41
C PHE A 9 40.10 32.38 -25.97
N ASN A 10 40.68 31.44 -25.24
CA ASN A 10 41.90 30.73 -25.61
C ASN A 10 41.62 29.24 -25.76
N LYS A 11 42.62 28.50 -26.24
CA LYS A 11 42.50 27.06 -26.51
C LYS A 11 42.11 26.22 -25.28
N MET A 12 42.55 26.63 -24.08
CA MET A 12 42.18 25.97 -22.83
C MET A 12 40.69 26.18 -22.50
N ASP A 13 40.13 27.36 -22.82
CA ASP A 13 38.69 27.60 -22.67
C ASP A 13 37.87 26.72 -23.62
N GLU A 14 38.33 26.53 -24.86
CA GLU A 14 37.71 25.64 -25.85
C GLU A 14 37.72 24.19 -25.37
N GLU A 15 38.86 23.69 -24.87
CA GLU A 15 39.00 22.33 -24.33
C GLU A 15 38.12 22.11 -23.09
N ASN A 16 38.11 23.08 -22.17
CA ASN A 16 37.24 23.04 -20.98
C ASN A 16 35.76 23.07 -21.35
N PHE A 17 35.37 23.92 -22.30
CA PHE A 17 33.99 24.00 -22.77
C PHE A 17 33.56 22.71 -23.48
N SER A 18 34.42 22.14 -24.32
CA SER A 18 34.17 20.84 -24.98
C SER A 18 33.97 19.72 -23.96
N THR A 19 34.81 19.68 -22.93
CA THR A 19 34.70 18.70 -21.84
C THR A 19 33.39 18.90 -21.07
N PHE A 20 33.07 20.14 -20.68
CA PHE A 20 31.83 20.48 -20.00
C PHE A 20 30.59 20.12 -20.84
N ALA A 21 30.58 20.49 -22.12
CA ALA A 21 29.48 20.18 -23.05
C ALA A 21 29.28 18.66 -23.19
N THR A 22 30.35 17.88 -23.22
CA THR A 22 30.28 16.41 -23.25
C THR A 22 29.64 15.86 -21.97
N TYR A 23 30.06 16.32 -20.80
CA TYR A 23 29.44 15.92 -19.52
C TYR A 23 27.97 16.34 -19.42
N CYS A 24 27.63 17.55 -19.87
CA CYS A 24 26.24 18.01 -19.93
C CYS A 24 25.39 17.15 -20.89
N GLY A 25 25.94 16.78 -22.05
CA GLY A 25 25.28 15.88 -23.00
C GLY A 25 24.97 14.52 -22.38
N LEU A 26 25.97 13.90 -21.75
CA LEU A 26 25.79 12.63 -21.03
C LEU A 26 24.78 12.75 -19.88
N ALA A 27 24.87 13.80 -19.07
CA ALA A 27 23.95 14.02 -17.95
C ALA A 27 22.49 14.20 -18.43
N LEU A 28 22.28 14.96 -19.52
CA LEU A 28 20.96 15.14 -20.13
C LEU A 28 20.41 13.84 -20.70
N ASP A 29 21.23 13.04 -21.38
CA ASP A 29 20.80 11.75 -21.93
C ASP A 29 20.47 10.74 -20.82
N HIS A 30 21.26 10.69 -19.75
CA HIS A 30 20.94 9.89 -18.57
C HIS A 30 19.65 10.35 -17.89
N ALA A 31 19.45 11.65 -17.72
CA ALA A 31 18.22 12.20 -17.13
C ALA A 31 16.99 11.83 -17.96
N ARG A 32 17.06 11.97 -19.30
CA ARG A 32 15.99 11.58 -20.22
C ARG A 32 15.70 10.09 -20.20
N LEU A 33 16.73 9.26 -20.11
CA LEU A 33 16.56 7.81 -20.00
C LEU A 33 15.85 7.44 -18.69
N TYR A 34 16.26 8.04 -17.58
CA TYR A 34 15.67 7.81 -16.27
C TYR A 34 14.20 8.27 -16.21
N GLU A 35 13.89 9.41 -16.83
CA GLU A 35 12.52 9.91 -16.96
C GLU A 35 11.64 8.95 -17.77
N LYS A 36 12.14 8.41 -18.88
CA LYS A 36 11.45 7.38 -19.67
C LYS A 36 11.18 6.11 -18.86
N ILE A 37 12.16 5.63 -18.09
CA ILE A 37 12.01 4.46 -17.21
C ILE A 37 10.93 4.73 -16.17
N ARG A 38 11.03 5.85 -15.44
CA ARG A 38 10.04 6.24 -14.42
C ARG A 38 8.63 6.34 -14.99
N LYS A 39 8.47 6.94 -16.18
CA LYS A 39 7.17 7.04 -16.87
C LYS A 39 6.63 5.66 -17.26
N SER A 40 7.50 4.73 -17.68
CA SER A 40 7.13 3.35 -17.97
C SER A 40 6.68 2.60 -16.70
N GLU A 41 7.39 2.78 -15.59
CA GLU A 41 7.03 2.18 -14.30
C GLU A 41 5.68 2.70 -13.78
N GLN A 42 5.43 4.01 -13.87
CA GLN A 42 4.13 4.57 -13.47
C GLN A 42 2.98 4.03 -14.33
N LYS A 43 3.18 3.90 -15.65
CA LYS A 43 2.19 3.26 -16.54
C LYS A 43 1.93 1.81 -16.15
N ASN A 44 2.99 1.05 -15.85
CA ASN A 44 2.87 -0.33 -15.38
C ASN A 44 2.12 -0.41 -14.04
N LYS A 45 2.37 0.52 -13.11
CA LYS A 45 1.66 0.59 -11.83
C LYS A 45 0.16 0.82 -12.01
N VAL A 46 -0.24 1.80 -12.83
CA VAL A 46 -1.66 2.05 -13.13
C VAL A 46 -2.30 0.85 -13.84
N ALA A 47 -1.58 0.20 -14.75
CA ALA A 47 -2.08 -1.02 -15.40
C ALA A 47 -2.30 -2.16 -14.40
N LEU A 48 -1.38 -2.34 -13.44
CA LEU A 48 -1.52 -3.31 -12.36
C LEU A 48 -2.69 -2.98 -11.42
N GLU A 49 -2.94 -1.71 -11.12
CA GLU A 49 -4.10 -1.28 -10.32
C GLU A 49 -5.42 -1.62 -11.01
N ILE A 50 -5.53 -1.34 -12.32
CA ILE A 50 -6.72 -1.70 -13.13
C ILE A 50 -6.89 -3.22 -13.16
N LEU A 51 -5.81 -3.97 -13.39
CA LEU A 51 -5.86 -5.43 -13.39
C LEU A 51 -6.26 -5.99 -12.02
N SER A 52 -5.75 -5.41 -10.93
CA SER A 52 -6.10 -5.81 -9.56
C SER A 52 -7.59 -5.62 -9.27
N TYR A 53 -8.20 -4.53 -9.73
CA TYR A 53 -9.65 -4.32 -9.61
C TYR A 53 -10.47 -5.43 -10.30
N HIS A 54 -10.04 -5.88 -11.48
CA HIS A 54 -10.72 -6.97 -12.19
C HIS A 54 -10.39 -8.36 -11.65
N ASN A 55 -9.21 -8.54 -11.05
CA ASN A 55 -8.72 -9.81 -10.54
C ASN A 55 -9.09 -10.07 -9.08
N THR A 56 -9.66 -9.10 -8.38
CA THR A 56 -10.12 -9.24 -6.99
C THR A 56 -11.63 -9.44 -6.93
N SER A 57 -12.08 -9.99 -5.81
CA SER A 57 -13.50 -10.13 -5.49
C SER A 57 -14.16 -8.78 -5.23
N ASN A 58 -15.31 -8.53 -5.83
CA ASN A 58 -16.11 -7.33 -5.55
C ASN A 58 -17.12 -7.56 -4.40
N ASN A 59 -17.80 -6.50 -3.95
CA ASN A 59 -18.74 -6.58 -2.84
C ASN A 59 -20.00 -7.40 -3.16
N GLU A 60 -20.46 -7.41 -4.42
CA GLU A 60 -21.64 -8.19 -4.82
C GLU A 60 -21.35 -9.71 -4.82
N GLU A 61 -20.14 -10.10 -5.21
CA GLU A 61 -19.66 -11.49 -5.09
C GLU A 61 -19.53 -11.91 -3.63
N LEU A 62 -19.03 -11.01 -2.77
CA LEU A 62 -18.93 -11.26 -1.33
C LEU A 62 -20.30 -11.51 -0.70
N GLU A 63 -21.26 -10.60 -0.90
CA GLU A 63 -22.59 -10.74 -0.27
C GLU A 63 -23.33 -11.99 -0.75
N ARG A 64 -23.23 -12.33 -2.04
CA ARG A 64 -23.77 -13.60 -2.55
C ARG A 64 -23.12 -14.80 -1.87
N THR A 65 -21.80 -14.79 -1.72
CA THR A 65 -21.07 -15.87 -1.04
C THR A 65 -21.50 -15.99 0.43
N ARG A 66 -21.73 -14.85 1.11
CA ARG A 66 -22.24 -14.81 2.49
C ARG A 66 -23.62 -15.45 2.62
N GLU A 67 -24.52 -15.21 1.68
CA GLU A 67 -25.84 -15.83 1.66
C GLU A 67 -25.78 -17.33 1.36
N ASP A 68 -24.97 -17.72 0.39
CA ASP A 68 -24.89 -19.10 -0.08
C ASP A 68 -24.20 -20.01 0.93
N ILE A 69 -23.13 -19.54 1.59
CA ILE A 69 -22.38 -20.34 2.58
C ILE A 69 -23.24 -20.72 3.80
N GLY A 70 -24.21 -19.87 4.17
CA GLY A 70 -25.14 -20.15 5.26
C GLY A 70 -26.17 -21.24 4.92
N LYS A 71 -26.46 -21.46 3.64
CA LYS A 71 -27.41 -22.47 3.14
C LYS A 71 -26.70 -23.74 2.67
N PHE A 72 -25.42 -23.64 2.36
CA PHE A 72 -24.63 -24.72 1.78
C PHE A 72 -24.30 -25.81 2.79
N LYS A 73 -24.67 -27.04 2.47
CA LYS A 73 -24.22 -28.23 3.19
C LYS A 73 -23.00 -28.78 2.47
N ALA A 74 -21.84 -28.72 3.13
CA ALA A 74 -20.61 -29.26 2.58
C ALA A 74 -20.76 -30.77 2.31
N PRO A 75 -20.26 -31.27 1.16
CA PRO A 75 -20.08 -32.70 0.99
C PRO A 75 -19.04 -33.22 1.99
N ASP A 76 -19.05 -34.53 2.25
CA ASP A 76 -17.97 -35.15 3.01
C ASP A 76 -16.70 -35.19 2.15
N VAL A 77 -15.86 -34.18 2.36
CA VAL A 77 -14.59 -34.03 1.67
C VAL A 77 -13.48 -34.90 2.22
N LEU A 78 -13.69 -35.58 3.36
CA LEU A 78 -12.69 -36.50 3.91
C LEU A 78 -12.76 -37.87 3.23
N GLU A 79 -13.83 -38.15 2.49
CA GLU A 79 -13.93 -39.38 1.71
C GLU A 79 -12.92 -39.37 0.55
N GLN A 80 -11.98 -40.32 0.55
CA GLN A 80 -10.94 -40.42 -0.49
C GLN A 80 -11.51 -40.71 -1.90
N SER A 81 -12.74 -41.21 -1.98
CA SER A 81 -13.46 -41.44 -3.23
C SER A 81 -14.10 -40.17 -3.80
N PHE A 82 -14.12 -39.07 -3.02
CA PHE A 82 -14.70 -37.80 -3.43
C PHE A 82 -14.03 -37.31 -4.72
N SER A 83 -14.83 -37.13 -5.77
CA SER A 83 -14.36 -36.57 -7.02
C SER A 83 -14.74 -35.09 -7.12
N PRO A 84 -13.74 -34.19 -7.14
CA PRO A 84 -13.93 -32.76 -7.35
C PRO A 84 -14.73 -32.38 -8.61
N TYR A 85 -14.75 -33.25 -9.61
CA TYR A 85 -15.37 -32.99 -10.91
C TYR A 85 -16.90 -33.02 -10.89
N TYR A 86 -17.53 -33.59 -9.85
CA TYR A 86 -18.99 -33.59 -9.71
C TYR A 86 -19.56 -32.29 -9.12
N LEU A 87 -18.70 -31.41 -8.61
CA LEU A 87 -19.13 -30.11 -8.08
C LEU A 87 -19.14 -29.03 -9.16
N SER A 88 -20.14 -28.14 -9.11
CA SER A 88 -20.08 -26.87 -9.83
C SER A 88 -18.96 -25.98 -9.27
N ASP A 89 -18.48 -25.00 -10.03
CA ASP A 89 -17.40 -24.10 -9.57
C ASP A 89 -17.79 -23.27 -8.34
N ASP A 90 -19.07 -22.95 -8.18
CA ASP A 90 -19.60 -22.31 -6.97
C ASP A 90 -19.61 -23.26 -5.78
N HIS A 91 -20.04 -24.51 -5.96
CA HIS A 91 -19.96 -25.51 -4.88
C HIS A 91 -18.51 -25.82 -4.50
N LYS A 92 -17.56 -25.84 -5.45
CA LYS A 92 -16.13 -25.95 -5.14
C LYS A 92 -15.67 -24.78 -4.26
N LEU A 93 -16.05 -23.56 -4.62
CA LEU A 93 -15.72 -22.36 -3.81
C LEU A 93 -16.27 -22.45 -2.39
N LEU A 94 -17.54 -22.78 -2.23
CA LEU A 94 -18.17 -22.92 -0.91
C LEU A 94 -17.55 -24.08 -0.12
N THR A 95 -17.23 -25.18 -0.78
CA THR A 95 -16.52 -26.31 -0.16
C THR A 95 -15.14 -25.91 0.31
N THR A 96 -14.36 -25.17 -0.48
CA THR A 96 -13.05 -24.63 -0.07
C THR A 96 -13.16 -23.78 1.19
N ILE A 97 -14.16 -22.90 1.27
CA ILE A 97 -14.43 -22.08 2.46
C ILE A 97 -14.72 -22.97 3.68
N LYS A 98 -15.55 -24.01 3.52
CA LYS A 98 -15.83 -24.96 4.60
C LYS A 98 -14.61 -25.76 5.04
N VAL A 99 -13.70 -26.11 4.13
CA VAL A 99 -12.42 -26.74 4.50
C VAL A 99 -11.54 -25.77 5.28
N PHE A 100 -11.49 -24.49 4.90
CA PHE A 100 -10.81 -23.47 5.70
C PHE A 100 -11.39 -23.33 7.11
N GLU A 101 -12.73 -23.33 7.26
CA GLU A 101 -13.43 -23.33 8.56
C GLU A 101 -13.07 -24.58 9.41
N GLN A 102 -12.76 -25.72 8.78
CA GLN A 102 -12.36 -26.96 9.46
C GLN A 102 -10.87 -26.99 9.86
N ILE A 103 -9.99 -26.47 9.01
CA ILE A 103 -8.55 -26.32 9.31
C ILE A 103 -8.34 -25.24 10.40
N SER A 104 -9.27 -24.28 10.52
CA SER A 104 -9.07 -23.10 11.35
C SER A 104 -9.18 -23.39 12.84
N GLY A 105 -8.03 -23.18 13.49
CA GLY A 105 -7.87 -22.91 14.91
C GLY A 105 -6.77 -21.87 15.14
N ILE A 106 -6.56 -21.01 14.14
CA ILE A 106 -5.74 -19.80 14.23
C ILE A 106 -6.70 -18.68 14.64
N PRO A 107 -6.47 -17.99 15.77
CA PRO A 107 -7.37 -16.93 16.20
C PRO A 107 -7.34 -15.76 15.20
N ASN A 108 -8.54 -15.31 14.80
CA ASN A 108 -8.85 -14.05 14.08
C ASN A 108 -8.62 -14.02 12.56
N LEU A 109 -9.12 -15.00 11.79
CA LEU A 109 -9.39 -14.77 10.37
C LEU A 109 -10.81 -14.22 10.23
N ASP A 110 -10.95 -13.01 9.69
CA ASP A 110 -12.25 -12.45 9.33
C ASP A 110 -12.87 -13.30 8.20
N ASN A 111 -14.15 -13.66 8.35
CA ASN A 111 -14.86 -14.47 7.37
C ASN A 111 -14.91 -13.77 6.00
N ASP A 112 -15.07 -12.45 5.98
CA ASP A 112 -15.12 -11.69 4.74
C ASP A 112 -13.78 -11.72 4.02
N ASP A 113 -12.66 -11.63 4.76
CA ASP A 113 -11.32 -11.74 4.17
C ASP A 113 -11.08 -13.14 3.58
N LEU A 114 -11.55 -14.19 4.27
CA LEU A 114 -11.47 -15.55 3.75
C LEU A 114 -12.30 -15.74 2.48
N TYR A 115 -13.52 -15.19 2.45
CA TYR A 115 -14.40 -15.26 1.28
C TYR A 115 -13.78 -14.50 0.10
N ARG A 116 -13.29 -13.27 0.35
CA ARG A 116 -12.60 -12.45 -0.66
C ARG A 116 -11.35 -13.12 -1.19
N PHE A 117 -10.55 -13.73 -0.31
CA PHE A 117 -9.39 -14.51 -0.71
C PHE A 117 -9.79 -15.65 -1.65
N THR A 118 -10.75 -16.48 -1.25
CA THR A 118 -11.18 -17.66 -2.02
C THR A 118 -11.76 -17.26 -3.38
N LEU A 119 -12.60 -16.22 -3.41
CA LEU A 119 -13.15 -15.63 -4.64
C LEU A 119 -12.05 -15.13 -5.57
N SER A 120 -11.07 -14.40 -5.02
CA SER A 120 -9.96 -13.84 -5.79
C SER A 120 -9.07 -14.96 -6.36
N VAL A 121 -8.74 -15.99 -5.56
CA VAL A 121 -7.99 -17.16 -6.04
C VAL A 121 -8.73 -17.83 -7.21
N ARG A 122 -10.02 -18.14 -7.06
CA ARG A 122 -10.84 -18.72 -8.14
C ARG A 122 -10.79 -17.87 -9.41
N LYS A 123 -10.93 -16.55 -9.29
CA LYS A 123 -10.96 -15.60 -10.40
C LYS A 123 -9.63 -15.50 -11.15
N ASN A 124 -8.52 -15.77 -10.47
CA ASN A 124 -7.18 -15.74 -11.05
C ASN A 124 -6.75 -17.08 -11.67
N TYR A 125 -7.59 -18.13 -11.63
CA TYR A 125 -7.41 -19.29 -12.50
C TYR A 125 -7.92 -19.02 -13.91
N ARG A 126 -7.11 -19.36 -14.91
CA ARG A 126 -7.49 -19.24 -16.32
C ARG A 126 -8.41 -20.37 -16.75
N ARG A 127 -9.23 -20.10 -17.77
CA ARG A 127 -10.00 -21.11 -18.49
C ARG A 127 -9.09 -21.89 -19.46
N VAL A 128 -8.30 -22.80 -18.91
CA VAL A 128 -7.46 -23.75 -19.66
C VAL A 128 -7.96 -25.18 -19.44
N PRO A 129 -7.66 -26.15 -20.33
CA PRO A 129 -8.26 -27.49 -20.24
C PRO A 129 -7.97 -28.24 -18.93
N TYR A 130 -6.77 -28.11 -18.36
CA TYR A 130 -6.34 -28.88 -17.19
C TYR A 130 -6.01 -28.01 -15.96
N HIS A 131 -4.96 -27.17 -16.03
CA HIS A 131 -4.49 -26.31 -14.93
C HIS A 131 -5.43 -25.12 -14.64
N ASN A 132 -6.68 -25.42 -14.30
CA ASN A 132 -7.76 -24.47 -14.03
C ASN A 132 -8.22 -24.58 -12.56
N TRP A 133 -9.26 -23.83 -12.19
CA TRP A 133 -9.80 -23.82 -10.81
C TRP A 133 -10.15 -25.21 -10.28
N THR A 134 -10.68 -26.10 -11.13
CA THR A 134 -11.03 -27.47 -10.71
C THR A 134 -9.79 -28.27 -10.33
N HIS A 135 -8.69 -28.13 -11.08
CA HIS A 135 -7.41 -28.74 -10.73
C HIS A 135 -6.83 -28.18 -9.43
N GLY A 136 -6.78 -26.86 -9.28
CA GLY A 136 -6.32 -26.21 -8.05
C GLY A 136 -7.11 -26.68 -6.81
N PHE A 137 -8.43 -26.72 -6.91
CA PHE A 137 -9.30 -27.27 -5.86
C PHE A 137 -9.02 -28.76 -5.59
N SER A 138 -8.87 -29.58 -6.64
CA SER A 138 -8.58 -31.03 -6.50
C SER A 138 -7.27 -31.29 -5.78
N VAL A 139 -6.22 -30.52 -6.07
CA VAL A 139 -4.91 -30.64 -5.39
C VAL A 139 -5.01 -30.21 -3.94
N ALA A 140 -5.66 -29.08 -3.66
CA ALA A 140 -5.88 -28.59 -2.30
C ALA A 140 -6.67 -29.61 -1.45
N HIS A 141 -7.76 -30.15 -2.02
CA HIS A 141 -8.56 -31.21 -1.40
C HIS A 141 -7.73 -32.45 -1.10
N SER A 142 -6.93 -32.93 -2.06
CA SER A 142 -6.08 -34.11 -1.85
C SER A 142 -5.06 -33.88 -0.73
N LEU A 143 -4.41 -32.71 -0.70
CA LEU A 143 -3.48 -32.35 0.37
C LEU A 143 -4.18 -32.29 1.73
N TYR A 144 -5.39 -31.71 1.79
CA TYR A 144 -6.19 -31.67 3.01
C TYR A 144 -6.47 -33.08 3.53
N VAL A 145 -6.99 -33.99 2.69
CA VAL A 145 -7.26 -35.39 3.06
C VAL A 145 -6.00 -36.08 3.60
N PHE A 146 -4.84 -35.87 2.98
CA PHE A 146 -3.59 -36.51 3.43
C PHE A 146 -3.09 -36.02 4.78
N ILE A 147 -3.31 -34.75 5.12
CA ILE A 147 -2.72 -34.14 6.31
C ILE A 147 -3.72 -33.89 7.44
N HIS A 148 -5.03 -34.00 7.17
CA HIS A 148 -6.10 -33.66 8.13
C HIS A 148 -5.91 -34.37 9.47
N ASP A 149 -5.80 -35.71 9.45
CA ASP A 149 -5.68 -36.55 10.64
C ASP A 149 -4.22 -36.77 11.08
N CYS A 150 -3.26 -36.08 10.46
CA CYS A 150 -1.86 -36.21 10.82
C CYS A 150 -1.49 -35.25 11.97
N ASP A 151 -1.20 -35.81 13.14
CA ASP A 151 -0.80 -35.05 14.35
C ASP A 151 0.62 -34.48 14.28
N ARG A 152 1.40 -34.83 13.26
CA ARG A 152 2.77 -34.31 13.08
C ARG A 152 2.81 -32.88 12.55
N PHE A 153 1.73 -32.41 11.92
CA PHE A 153 1.65 -31.07 11.38
C PHE A 153 0.83 -30.16 12.30
N THR A 154 1.36 -28.98 12.58
CA THR A 154 0.66 -27.91 13.26
C THR A 154 -0.51 -27.40 12.42
N LYS A 155 -1.47 -26.72 13.05
CA LYS A 155 -2.60 -26.09 12.33
C LYS A 155 -2.13 -25.10 11.26
N LEU A 156 -1.05 -24.35 11.54
CA LEU A 156 -0.49 -23.39 10.60
C LEU A 156 0.15 -24.08 9.39
N GLU A 157 0.87 -25.19 9.60
CA GLU A 157 1.42 -25.99 8.50
C GLU A 157 0.30 -26.59 7.64
N LYS A 158 -0.76 -27.13 8.27
CA LYS A 158 -1.93 -27.63 7.53
C LYS A 158 -2.60 -26.54 6.68
N LEU A 159 -2.75 -25.34 7.24
CA LEU A 159 -3.23 -24.18 6.48
C LEU A 159 -2.30 -23.83 5.31
N ALA A 160 -0.98 -23.80 5.55
CA ALA A 160 0.00 -23.48 4.53
C ALA A 160 0.00 -24.50 3.38
N PHE A 161 -0.11 -25.80 3.68
CA PHE A 161 -0.27 -26.85 2.66
C PHE A 161 -1.54 -26.65 1.84
N PHE A 162 -2.68 -26.37 2.48
CA PHE A 162 -3.94 -26.18 1.78
C PHE A 162 -3.91 -24.95 0.87
N VAL A 163 -3.42 -23.80 1.37
CA VAL A 163 -3.24 -22.57 0.58
C VAL A 163 -2.27 -22.78 -0.56
N SER A 164 -1.15 -23.48 -0.32
CA SER A 164 -0.16 -23.79 -1.34
C SER A 164 -0.76 -24.63 -2.47
N GLY A 165 -1.46 -25.73 -2.14
CA GLY A 165 -2.15 -26.56 -3.13
C GLY A 165 -3.20 -25.80 -3.93
N LEU A 166 -3.98 -24.97 -3.25
CA LEU A 166 -5.04 -24.18 -3.88
C LEU A 166 -4.49 -23.15 -4.86
N CYS A 167 -3.30 -22.60 -4.60
CA CYS A 167 -2.73 -21.49 -5.35
C CYS A 167 -1.58 -21.88 -6.31
N HIS A 168 -1.13 -23.13 -6.30
CA HIS A 168 0.11 -23.54 -6.98
C HIS A 168 0.16 -23.29 -8.50
N ASP A 169 -1.01 -23.20 -9.16
CA ASP A 169 -1.17 -23.02 -10.61
C ASP A 169 -1.91 -21.72 -10.97
N LEU A 170 -1.92 -20.71 -10.09
CA LEU A 170 -2.59 -19.43 -10.34
C LEU A 170 -2.09 -18.75 -11.63
N ASP A 171 -3.00 -18.28 -12.48
CA ASP A 171 -2.70 -17.68 -13.79
C ASP A 171 -1.96 -18.62 -14.78
N HIS A 172 -1.99 -19.94 -14.58
CA HIS A 172 -1.36 -20.89 -15.49
C HIS A 172 -1.96 -20.82 -16.91
N ARG A 173 -1.09 -20.72 -17.93
CA ARG A 173 -1.48 -20.40 -19.33
C ARG A 173 -1.71 -21.60 -20.22
N GLY A 174 -1.51 -22.80 -19.70
CA GLY A 174 -1.65 -24.06 -20.44
C GLY A 174 -0.41 -24.44 -21.27
N THR A 175 0.72 -23.80 -20.99
CA THR A 175 2.02 -24.02 -21.64
C THR A 175 3.08 -24.37 -20.61
N THR A 176 4.13 -25.07 -21.01
CA THR A 176 5.22 -25.49 -20.11
C THR A 176 6.30 -24.41 -19.96
N ASN A 177 7.14 -24.52 -18.92
CA ASN A 177 8.33 -23.67 -18.76
C ASN A 177 9.25 -23.70 -19.99
N GLN A 178 9.45 -24.88 -20.59
CA GLN A 178 10.28 -25.02 -21.79
C GLN A 178 9.71 -24.23 -22.97
N PHE A 179 8.38 -24.24 -23.15
CA PHE A 179 7.74 -23.44 -24.18
C PHE A 179 7.97 -21.95 -23.95
N LEU A 180 7.81 -21.44 -22.71
CA LEU A 180 8.03 -20.02 -22.39
C LEU A 180 9.46 -19.56 -22.69
N ILE A 181 10.45 -20.40 -22.37
CA ILE A 181 11.87 -20.13 -22.63
C ILE A 181 12.12 -20.10 -24.14
N HIS A 182 11.63 -21.09 -24.88
CA HIS A 182 11.82 -21.16 -26.34
C HIS A 182 11.08 -20.03 -27.08
N SER A 183 9.93 -19.59 -26.58
CA SER A 183 9.16 -18.50 -27.17
C SER A 183 9.65 -17.11 -26.76
N SER A 184 10.74 -17.01 -25.98
CA SER A 184 11.24 -15.75 -25.41
C SER A 184 10.14 -14.93 -24.71
N ALA A 185 9.26 -15.62 -23.99
CA ALA A 185 8.16 -14.96 -23.29
C ALA A 185 8.75 -14.02 -22.21
N PRO A 186 8.14 -12.83 -21.96
CA PRO A 186 8.64 -11.90 -20.95
C PRO A 186 8.83 -12.54 -19.57
N LEU A 187 7.98 -13.51 -19.20
CA LEU A 187 8.09 -14.22 -17.92
C LEU A 187 9.38 -15.05 -17.81
N ALA A 188 9.85 -15.62 -18.92
CA ALA A 188 11.11 -16.38 -18.95
C ALA A 188 12.35 -15.48 -18.86
N ALA A 189 12.23 -14.19 -19.16
CA ALA A 189 13.32 -13.22 -18.98
C ALA A 189 13.48 -12.76 -17.52
N ILE A 190 12.44 -12.92 -16.69
CA ILE A 190 12.43 -12.46 -15.29
C ILE A 190 13.05 -13.51 -14.37
N TYR A 191 12.85 -14.80 -14.65
CA TYR A 191 13.32 -15.90 -13.79
C TYR A 191 14.24 -16.84 -14.55
N THR A 192 15.39 -17.16 -13.95
CA THR A 192 16.40 -18.05 -14.53
C THR A 192 16.03 -19.53 -14.40
N THR A 193 15.23 -19.89 -13.39
CA THR A 193 14.73 -21.26 -13.15
C THR A 193 13.25 -21.22 -12.82
N SER A 194 12.49 -22.21 -13.28
CA SER A 194 11.05 -22.39 -12.96
C SER A 194 10.18 -21.12 -13.10
N PRO A 195 10.12 -20.48 -14.29
CA PRO A 195 9.40 -19.22 -14.45
C PRO A 195 7.92 -19.24 -14.05
N LEU A 196 7.22 -20.34 -14.33
CA LEU A 196 5.81 -20.51 -13.97
C LEU A 196 5.62 -20.59 -12.45
N GLU A 197 6.43 -21.38 -11.76
CA GLU A 197 6.31 -21.58 -10.32
C GLU A 197 6.58 -20.28 -9.54
N HIS A 198 7.59 -19.50 -9.97
CA HIS A 198 7.82 -18.16 -9.42
C HIS A 198 6.65 -17.21 -9.70
N HIS A 199 6.02 -17.32 -10.87
CA HIS A 199 4.84 -16.53 -11.21
C HIS A 199 3.64 -16.87 -10.32
N HIS A 200 3.33 -18.17 -10.15
CA HIS A 200 2.23 -18.64 -9.30
C HIS A 200 2.41 -18.18 -7.84
N TYR A 201 3.64 -18.26 -7.32
CA TYR A 201 3.98 -17.72 -6.01
C TYR A 201 3.72 -16.22 -5.91
N ASN A 202 4.17 -15.42 -6.90
CA ASN A 202 3.95 -13.98 -6.89
C ASN A 202 2.46 -13.59 -7.03
N GLN A 203 1.67 -14.34 -7.79
CA GLN A 203 0.21 -14.18 -7.82
C GLN A 203 -0.41 -14.43 -6.45
N THR A 204 0.03 -15.48 -5.76
CA THR A 204 -0.43 -15.82 -4.41
C THR A 204 -0.14 -14.69 -3.42
N VAL A 205 1.11 -14.21 -3.40
CA VAL A 205 1.52 -13.10 -2.52
C VAL A 205 0.75 -11.82 -2.83
N HIS A 206 0.52 -11.51 -4.10
CA HIS A 206 -0.27 -10.36 -4.51
C HIS A 206 -1.70 -10.42 -3.96
N ILE A 207 -2.39 -11.55 -4.12
CA ILE A 207 -3.77 -11.72 -3.62
C ILE A 207 -3.81 -11.53 -2.09
N LEU A 208 -2.86 -12.13 -1.36
CA LEU A 208 -2.78 -11.99 0.10
C LEU A 208 -2.53 -10.54 0.55
N GLN A 209 -1.69 -9.80 -0.18
CA GLN A 209 -1.38 -8.40 0.14
C GLN A 209 -2.53 -7.44 -0.18
N VAL A 210 -3.25 -7.67 -1.28
CA VAL A 210 -4.34 -6.79 -1.73
C VAL A 210 -5.51 -6.82 -0.75
N SER A 211 -5.86 -8.00 -0.20
CA SER A 211 -6.87 -8.11 0.87
C SER A 211 -6.50 -7.26 2.09
N TYR A 212 -5.23 -7.27 2.50
CA TYR A 212 -4.75 -6.49 3.64
C TYR A 212 -4.66 -4.97 3.34
N PHE A 213 -4.27 -4.58 2.12
CA PHE A 213 -4.01 -3.18 1.77
C PHE A 213 -5.28 -2.37 1.48
N LEU A 214 -6.29 -2.97 0.81
CA LEU A 214 -7.55 -2.29 0.49
C LEU A 214 -8.40 -1.96 1.72
N LEU A 215 -8.36 -2.81 2.77
CA LEU A 215 -9.10 -2.56 4.01
C LEU A 215 -8.45 -1.49 4.91
N ASN A 216 -7.12 -1.39 4.93
CA ASN A 216 -6.40 -0.68 6.00
C ASN A 216 -5.82 0.72 5.65
N LYS A 217 -5.79 1.14 4.39
CA LYS A 217 -5.19 2.44 3.98
C LYS A 217 -6.13 3.42 3.29
N ASN A 218 -7.40 3.08 3.09
CA ASN A 218 -8.31 3.97 2.38
C ASN A 218 -8.83 5.08 3.31
N LEU A 219 -8.38 6.32 3.10
CA LEU A 219 -8.90 7.52 3.78
C LEU A 219 -10.43 7.67 3.64
N ALA A 220 -11.04 7.15 2.58
CA ALA A 220 -12.50 7.15 2.43
C ALA A 220 -13.20 6.24 3.47
N LEU A 221 -12.53 5.18 3.93
CA LEU A 221 -13.01 4.28 4.97
C LEU A 221 -12.65 4.75 6.38
N PHE A 222 -11.72 5.71 6.50
CA PHE A 222 -11.26 6.23 7.78
C PHE A 222 -12.41 6.83 8.60
N PHE A 223 -13.17 7.79 8.05
CA PHE A 223 -14.24 8.47 8.80
C PHE A 223 -15.38 7.53 9.23
N PRO A 224 -15.91 6.65 8.36
CA PRO A 224 -16.88 5.64 8.76
C PRO A 224 -16.36 4.69 9.85
N ASN A 225 -15.13 4.19 9.71
CA ASN A 225 -14.55 3.27 10.69
C ASN A 225 -14.29 3.98 12.03
N LYS A 226 -13.80 5.22 11.99
CA LYS A 226 -13.61 6.05 13.19
C LYS A 226 -14.93 6.25 13.93
N ALA A 227 -16.00 6.60 13.23
CA ALA A 227 -17.32 6.78 13.86
C ALA A 227 -17.84 5.48 14.51
N LYS A 228 -17.65 4.34 13.85
CA LYS A 228 -17.96 3.02 14.43
C LYS A 228 -17.15 2.75 15.70
N LEU A 229 -15.84 2.96 15.67
CA LEU A 229 -14.97 2.78 16.83
C LEU A 229 -15.34 3.74 17.97
N GLU A 230 -15.64 5.00 17.67
CA GLU A 230 -16.09 5.99 18.66
C GLU A 230 -17.38 5.58 19.36
N ASN A 231 -18.34 5.02 18.61
CA ASN A 231 -19.56 4.49 19.19
C ASN A 231 -19.27 3.30 20.12
N LEU A 232 -18.40 2.36 19.71
CA LEU A 232 -18.01 1.21 20.54
C LEU A 232 -17.33 1.65 21.84
N LEU A 233 -16.44 2.64 21.77
CA LEU A 233 -15.72 3.16 22.92
C LEU A 233 -16.62 3.98 23.85
N THR A 234 -17.47 4.85 23.28
CA THR A 234 -18.37 5.72 24.06
C THR A 234 -19.49 4.94 24.74
N SER A 235 -19.97 3.86 24.10
CA SER A 235 -20.93 2.93 24.70
C SER A 235 -20.28 1.89 25.63
N ALA A 236 -18.96 1.91 25.80
CA ALA A 236 -18.19 0.94 26.57
C ALA A 236 -18.44 -0.53 26.14
N THR A 237 -18.72 -0.75 24.85
CA THR A 237 -18.96 -2.08 24.25
C THR A 237 -17.76 -2.61 23.46
N PHE A 238 -16.67 -1.84 23.39
CA PHE A 238 -15.43 -2.30 22.79
C PHE A 238 -14.89 -3.54 23.53
N ASP A 239 -14.46 -4.54 22.76
CA ASP A 239 -14.03 -5.84 23.27
C ASP A 239 -12.71 -6.24 22.60
N TRP A 240 -11.68 -6.44 23.43
CA TRP A 240 -10.35 -6.89 23.03
C TRP A 240 -10.29 -8.36 22.62
N ASN A 241 -11.37 -9.12 22.73
CA ASN A 241 -11.45 -10.46 22.19
C ASN A 241 -12.22 -10.51 20.86
N ASN A 242 -12.91 -9.42 20.51
CA ASN A 242 -13.61 -9.29 19.24
C ASN A 242 -12.62 -8.88 18.11
N SER A 243 -12.57 -9.69 17.05
CA SER A 243 -11.65 -9.47 15.92
C SER A 243 -12.01 -8.23 15.10
N GLU A 244 -13.29 -7.96 14.88
CA GLU A 244 -13.77 -6.79 14.13
C GLU A 244 -13.37 -5.50 14.87
N HIS A 245 -13.54 -5.47 16.19
CA HIS A 245 -13.14 -4.33 17.02
C HIS A 245 -11.63 -4.04 16.94
N LYS A 246 -10.79 -5.09 16.93
CA LYS A 246 -9.33 -4.95 16.72
C LYS A 246 -8.99 -4.46 15.32
N LEU A 247 -9.61 -5.01 14.29
CA LEU A 247 -9.36 -4.59 12.91
C LEU A 247 -9.75 -3.13 12.69
N LEU A 248 -10.87 -2.67 13.26
CA LEU A 248 -11.23 -1.25 13.26
C LEU A 248 -10.14 -0.39 13.91
N LEU A 249 -9.65 -0.81 15.07
CA LEU A 249 -8.56 -0.12 15.77
C LEU A 249 -7.27 -0.10 14.95
N GLU A 250 -6.88 -1.22 14.34
CA GLU A 250 -5.68 -1.34 13.52
C GLU A 250 -5.75 -0.42 12.29
N ALA A 251 -6.86 -0.44 11.55
CA ALA A 251 -7.08 0.42 10.38
C ALA A 251 -6.97 1.92 10.73
N ILE A 252 -7.59 2.32 11.84
CA ILE A 252 -7.54 3.69 12.35
C ILE A 252 -6.12 4.06 12.81
N SER A 253 -5.44 3.14 13.52
CA SER A 253 -4.07 3.34 14.02
C SER A 253 -3.07 3.47 12.88
N MET A 254 -3.23 2.72 11.80
CA MET A 254 -2.40 2.82 10.61
C MET A 254 -2.54 4.19 9.93
N THR A 255 -3.76 4.71 9.82
CA THR A 255 -4.00 6.05 9.26
C THR A 255 -3.41 7.14 10.17
N ALA A 256 -3.54 6.99 11.50
CA ALA A 256 -2.91 7.90 12.47
C ALA A 256 -1.37 7.85 12.42
N ALA A 257 -0.79 6.67 12.19
CA ALA A 257 0.64 6.50 12.01
C ALA A 257 1.13 7.14 10.71
N ASP A 258 0.38 7.03 9.61
CA ASP A 258 0.71 7.64 8.32
C ASP A 258 0.77 9.17 8.42
N LEU A 259 -0.17 9.76 9.17
CA LEU A 259 -0.24 11.21 9.38
C LEU A 259 0.59 11.71 10.58
N ASN A 260 1.46 10.88 11.19
CA ASN A 260 2.17 11.25 12.42
C ASN A 260 3.12 12.45 12.26
N SER A 261 3.56 12.71 11.03
CA SER A 261 4.47 13.81 10.67
C SER A 261 3.91 15.17 11.10
N THR A 262 2.59 15.35 11.02
CA THR A 262 1.91 16.59 11.40
C THR A 262 2.02 16.89 12.90
N ALA A 263 2.14 15.86 13.73
CA ALA A 263 2.23 15.95 15.18
C ALA A 263 3.66 16.13 15.72
N ARG A 264 4.70 16.08 14.86
CA ARG A 264 6.11 16.35 15.22
C ARG A 264 6.33 17.80 15.67
N PRO A 265 7.45 18.22 16.30
CA PRO A 265 7.72 19.64 16.54
C PRO A 265 7.63 20.49 15.27
N TRP A 266 7.32 21.79 15.40
CA TRP A 266 7.11 22.70 14.25
C TRP A 266 8.23 22.64 13.22
N MET A 267 9.48 22.68 13.66
CA MET A 267 10.63 22.68 12.75
C MET A 267 10.69 21.41 11.89
N GLU A 268 10.43 20.23 12.47
CA GLU A 268 10.42 18.96 11.74
C GLU A 268 9.22 18.82 10.80
N ALA A 269 8.03 19.18 11.29
CA ALA A 269 6.81 19.11 10.48
C ALA A 269 6.89 20.07 9.28
N ARG A 270 7.51 21.25 9.47
CA ARG A 270 7.70 22.23 8.40
C ARG A 270 8.58 21.69 7.27
N GLU A 271 9.69 21.02 7.59
CA GLU A 271 10.56 20.48 6.55
C GLU A 271 9.87 19.33 5.79
N GLN A 272 9.12 18.45 6.48
CA GLN A 272 8.33 17.40 5.82
C GLN A 272 7.22 17.96 4.91
N VAL A 273 6.54 19.04 5.32
CA VAL A 273 5.54 19.69 4.49
C VAL A 273 6.17 20.30 3.23
N LYS A 274 7.41 20.82 3.31
CA LYS A 274 8.12 21.28 2.11
C LYS A 274 8.39 20.13 1.15
N GLU A 275 8.91 19.01 1.64
CA GLU A 275 9.16 17.81 0.82
C GLU A 275 7.87 17.34 0.13
N LEU A 276 6.75 17.30 0.87
CA LEU A 276 5.42 16.96 0.32
C LEU A 276 4.99 17.92 -0.80
N PHE A 277 5.17 19.22 -0.62
CA PHE A 277 4.79 20.19 -1.64
C PHE A 277 5.70 20.13 -2.88
N GLU A 278 6.99 19.82 -2.74
CA GLU A 278 7.86 19.58 -3.88
C GLU A 278 7.35 18.39 -4.73
N GLU A 279 6.83 17.33 -4.10
CA GLU A 279 6.18 16.22 -4.83
C GLU A 279 4.92 16.69 -5.56
N PHE A 280 4.06 17.49 -4.91
CA PHE A 280 2.86 18.05 -5.53
C PHE A 280 3.17 18.98 -6.70
N TYR A 281 4.23 19.79 -6.61
CA TYR A 281 4.66 20.65 -7.70
C TYR A 281 5.27 19.88 -8.85
N ALA A 282 6.03 18.83 -8.58
CA ALA A 282 6.53 17.96 -9.64
C ALA A 282 5.35 17.34 -10.42
N GLN A 283 4.28 16.92 -9.73
CA GLN A 283 3.07 16.46 -10.41
C GLN A 283 2.37 17.57 -11.19
N GLY A 284 2.16 18.74 -10.59
CA GLY A 284 1.46 19.85 -11.24
C GLY A 284 2.17 20.39 -12.48
N ASP A 285 3.51 20.37 -12.50
CA ASP A 285 4.30 20.72 -13.68
C ASP A 285 4.06 19.74 -14.84
N ILE A 286 4.05 18.43 -14.54
CA ILE A 286 3.73 17.39 -15.53
C ILE A 286 2.30 17.58 -16.06
N GLU A 287 1.34 17.93 -15.20
CA GLU A 287 -0.03 18.22 -15.62
C GLU A 287 -0.08 19.43 -16.56
N LYS A 288 0.65 20.51 -16.28
CA LYS A 288 0.79 21.68 -17.16
C LYS A 288 1.41 21.32 -18.51
N GLU A 289 2.47 20.52 -18.52
CA GLU A 289 3.11 20.04 -19.75
C GLU A 289 2.15 19.21 -20.63
N LEU A 290 1.22 18.49 -20.01
CA LEU A 290 0.17 17.73 -20.68
C LEU A 290 -1.05 18.60 -21.07
N GLY A 291 -0.96 19.93 -20.91
CA GLY A 291 -2.04 20.87 -21.24
C GLY A 291 -3.21 20.87 -20.26
N ARG A 292 -3.02 20.31 -19.05
CA ARG A 292 -4.02 20.30 -17.97
C ARG A 292 -3.75 21.45 -17.00
N LYS A 293 -4.81 21.89 -16.32
CA LYS A 293 -4.70 22.88 -15.26
C LYS A 293 -4.64 22.17 -13.90
N PRO A 294 -3.50 22.17 -13.20
CA PRO A 294 -3.39 21.55 -11.89
C PRO A 294 -4.29 22.26 -10.87
N ILE A 295 -4.70 21.52 -9.85
CA ILE A 295 -5.40 22.10 -8.70
C ILE A 295 -4.47 23.05 -7.93
N PRO A 296 -4.99 24.06 -7.20
CA PRO A 296 -4.17 25.02 -6.48
C PRO A 296 -3.07 24.45 -5.58
N LEU A 297 -3.35 23.31 -4.93
CA LEU A 297 -2.43 22.60 -4.05
C LEU A 297 -1.16 22.10 -4.78
N MET A 298 -1.28 21.78 -6.07
CA MET A 298 -0.22 21.23 -6.91
C MET A 298 0.42 22.28 -7.81
N ASP A 299 -0.02 23.54 -7.75
CA ASP A 299 0.48 24.61 -8.60
C ASP A 299 1.52 25.46 -7.85
N ARG A 300 2.78 25.40 -8.29
CA ARG A 300 3.88 26.19 -7.71
C ARG A 300 3.71 27.70 -7.85
N GLU A 301 2.79 28.17 -8.69
CA GLU A 301 2.44 29.59 -8.80
C GLU A 301 1.46 30.04 -7.71
N LYS A 302 0.82 29.09 -7.01
CA LYS A 302 -0.19 29.33 -5.96
C LYS A 302 0.33 29.07 -4.55
N VAL A 303 1.63 29.29 -4.34
CA VAL A 303 2.33 29.11 -3.04
C VAL A 303 1.65 29.84 -1.87
N HIS A 304 1.03 30.99 -2.15
CA HIS A 304 0.32 31.79 -1.14
C HIS A 304 -0.94 31.11 -0.58
N GLU A 305 -1.50 30.09 -1.26
CA GLU A 305 -2.67 29.33 -0.82
C GLU A 305 -2.30 28.10 0.05
N GLN A 306 -1.02 27.71 0.09
CA GLN A 306 -0.56 26.54 0.86
C GLN A 306 -0.85 26.66 2.37
N PRO A 307 -0.63 27.80 3.04
CA PRO A 307 -0.90 27.92 4.46
C PRO A 307 -2.34 27.60 4.83
N ALA A 308 -3.30 28.14 4.07
CA ALA A 308 -4.72 27.87 4.28
C ALA A 308 -5.02 26.39 4.05
N SER A 309 -4.46 25.80 2.98
CA SER A 309 -4.62 24.38 2.67
C SER A 309 -4.08 23.48 3.79
N GLN A 310 -2.95 23.83 4.41
CA GLN A 310 -2.38 23.09 5.54
C GLN A 310 -3.21 23.25 6.81
N VAL A 311 -3.73 24.45 7.09
CA VAL A 311 -4.66 24.68 8.21
C VAL A 311 -5.93 23.84 8.03
N ASP A 312 -6.50 23.82 6.83
CA ASP A 312 -7.68 23.02 6.51
C ASP A 312 -7.42 21.52 6.65
N PHE A 313 -6.26 21.03 6.17
CA PHE A 313 -5.85 19.64 6.31
C PHE A 313 -5.65 19.25 7.78
N LEU A 314 -4.95 20.08 8.57
CA LEU A 314 -4.75 19.83 10.00
C LEU A 314 -6.08 19.82 10.76
N THR A 315 -6.97 20.76 10.44
CA THR A 315 -8.27 20.92 11.13
C THR A 315 -9.22 19.78 10.80
N ASN A 316 -9.36 19.42 9.52
CA ASN A 316 -10.41 18.52 9.07
C ASN A 316 -9.96 17.07 8.93
N ILE A 317 -8.65 16.81 8.78
CA ILE A 317 -8.12 15.45 8.61
C ILE A 317 -7.23 15.09 9.80
N SER A 318 -6.16 15.85 10.04
CA SER A 318 -5.09 15.40 10.95
C SER A 318 -5.48 15.43 12.44
N ILE A 319 -6.18 16.46 12.90
CA ILE A 319 -6.73 16.51 14.27
C ILE A 319 -7.75 15.38 14.49
N PRO A 320 -8.77 15.21 13.62
CA PRO A 320 -9.69 14.09 13.74
C PRO A 320 -9.02 12.72 13.67
N THR A 321 -7.88 12.60 12.98
CA THR A 321 -7.12 11.34 12.92
C THR A 321 -6.34 11.06 14.21
N ASN A 322 -5.90 12.10 14.92
CA ASN A 322 -5.25 11.93 16.22
C ASN A 322 -6.28 11.55 17.29
N LEU A 323 -6.31 10.26 17.63
CA LEU A 323 -7.25 9.74 18.60
C LEU A 323 -6.94 10.26 20.00
N LYS A 324 -7.84 11.11 20.53
CA LYS A 324 -8.04 11.30 21.99
C LYS A 324 -8.22 9.99 22.76
N LEU A 325 -8.62 8.93 22.06
CA LEU A 325 -9.29 7.76 22.62
C LEU A 325 -8.36 6.71 23.25
N TRP A 326 -7.05 6.78 23.04
CA TRP A 326 -6.13 5.67 23.38
C TRP A 326 -5.04 6.01 24.39
N THR A 327 -4.86 7.28 24.71
CA THR A 327 -3.88 7.69 25.71
C THR A 327 -4.41 8.93 26.40
N ASP A 328 -4.28 9.02 27.73
CA ASP A 328 -4.40 10.25 28.52
C ASP A 328 -3.45 11.38 28.08
N LYS A 329 -2.87 11.32 26.88
CA LYS A 329 -1.95 12.31 26.32
C LYS A 329 -2.73 13.42 25.60
N VAL A 330 -3.45 14.20 26.40
CA VAL A 330 -3.87 15.60 26.13
C VAL A 330 -2.75 16.40 25.42
N GLU A 331 -1.49 16.06 25.70
CA GLU A 331 -0.29 16.68 25.18
C GLU A 331 -0.10 16.66 23.65
N LYS A 332 -0.53 15.60 22.93
CA LYS A 332 -0.35 15.55 21.46
C LYS A 332 -1.31 16.47 20.72
N GLU A 333 -2.58 16.46 21.12
CA GLU A 333 -3.59 17.38 20.58
C GLU A 333 -3.27 18.83 20.97
N LYS A 334 -2.82 19.06 22.21
CA LYS A 334 -2.35 20.36 22.67
C LYS A 334 -1.24 20.90 21.76
N LYS A 335 -0.22 20.10 21.43
CA LYS A 335 0.85 20.50 20.49
C LYS A 335 0.33 20.81 19.08
N LEU A 336 -0.68 20.10 18.60
CA LEU A 336 -1.27 20.34 17.28
C LEU A 336 -2.12 21.62 17.28
N ARG A 337 -2.82 21.91 18.39
CA ARG A 337 -3.55 23.17 18.60
C ARG A 337 -2.61 24.36 18.77
N GLU A 338 -1.55 24.23 19.58
CA GLU A 338 -0.48 25.24 19.71
C GLU A 338 0.16 25.59 18.35
N LYS A 339 0.30 24.60 17.47
CA LYS A 339 0.76 24.83 16.10
C LYS A 339 -0.26 25.55 15.23
N LEU A 340 -1.55 25.22 15.34
CA LEU A 340 -2.59 25.96 14.64
C LEU A 340 -2.63 27.42 15.09
N ASP A 341 -2.50 27.66 16.38
CA ASP A 341 -2.42 29.01 16.95
C ASP A 341 -1.18 29.74 16.43
N LEU A 342 -0.01 29.07 16.39
CA LEU A 342 1.22 29.62 15.81
C LEU A 342 1.05 29.94 14.31
N MET A 343 0.41 29.05 13.54
CA MET A 343 0.14 29.27 12.11
C MET A 343 -0.87 30.41 11.88
N ALA A 344 -1.87 30.54 12.75
CA ALA A 344 -2.84 31.64 12.72
C ALA A 344 -2.18 32.98 13.08
N THR A 345 -1.31 32.99 14.09
CA THR A 345 -0.56 34.20 14.52
C THR A 345 0.41 34.63 13.41
N LEU A 346 1.12 33.68 12.79
CA LEU A 346 2.00 33.95 11.65
C LEU A 346 1.24 34.45 10.42
N LYS A 347 -0.02 34.02 10.21
CA LYS A 347 -0.90 34.51 9.14
C LYS A 347 -1.34 35.96 9.38
N GLU A 348 -1.59 36.34 10.64
CA GLU A 348 -1.93 37.71 11.04
C GLU A 348 -0.73 38.67 10.96
N GLU A 349 0.44 38.26 11.47
CA GLU A 349 1.67 39.08 11.45
C GLU A 349 2.21 39.33 10.03
N SER A 350 1.86 38.46 9.08
CA SER A 350 2.35 38.52 7.71
C SER A 350 1.34 39.02 6.68
N GLY A 351 0.19 39.55 7.14
CA GLY A 351 -0.85 40.09 6.25
C GLY A 351 -1.45 39.06 5.29
N GLY A 352 -1.51 37.78 5.69
CA GLY A 352 -1.99 36.68 4.84
C GLY A 352 -0.91 35.97 4.01
N HIS A 353 0.38 36.30 4.19
CA HIS A 353 1.49 35.64 3.50
C HIS A 353 2.45 34.95 4.46
N ILE A 354 2.28 33.64 4.71
CA ILE A 354 3.33 32.89 5.41
C ILE A 354 4.58 32.86 4.52
N THR A 355 5.49 33.81 4.74
CA THR A 355 6.81 33.79 4.11
C THR A 355 7.73 32.92 4.96
N PHE A 356 8.29 31.88 4.35
CA PHE A 356 9.37 31.08 4.94
C PHE A 356 10.67 31.90 4.97
N ARG A 357 10.72 33.03 5.70
CA ARG A 357 11.98 33.75 5.90
C ARG A 357 12.85 33.00 6.91
N ASN A 358 14.07 32.68 6.49
CA ASN A 358 15.14 32.20 7.35
C ASN A 358 15.37 33.20 8.50
N HIS A 359 14.88 32.88 9.69
CA HIS A 359 15.37 33.49 10.92
C HIS A 359 16.46 32.59 11.51
N ALA A 360 17.59 32.52 10.82
CA ALA A 360 18.84 32.15 11.46
C ALA A 360 19.21 33.29 12.41
N LYS A 361 18.90 33.15 13.71
CA LYS A 361 19.61 33.93 14.73
C LYS A 361 21.01 33.33 14.89
N PRO A 362 22.09 34.14 14.93
CA PRO A 362 23.43 33.61 15.15
C PRO A 362 23.51 32.99 16.55
N VAL A 363 23.94 31.74 16.63
CA VAL A 363 24.26 31.09 17.90
C VAL A 363 25.53 31.76 18.44
N THR A 364 25.38 32.55 19.50
CA THR A 364 26.51 33.02 20.30
C THR A 364 27.12 31.82 21.04
N ARG A 365 28.42 31.60 20.85
CA ARG A 365 29.20 30.59 21.59
C ARG A 365 29.22 30.93 23.08
N GLY A 366 28.40 30.24 23.86
CA GLY A 366 28.43 30.23 25.33
C GLY A 366 28.89 28.85 25.83
N ARG A 367 29.90 28.87 26.70
CA ARG A 367 30.61 27.76 27.37
C ARG A 367 29.85 26.43 27.55
N ILE A 368 30.55 25.35 27.16
CA ILE A 368 30.32 23.98 27.63
C ILE A 368 30.81 23.90 29.08
N GLU A 369 29.90 23.78 30.05
CA GLU A 369 30.22 23.21 31.35
C GLU A 369 29.75 21.75 31.39
N ARG A 370 30.70 20.86 31.70
CA ARG A 370 30.49 19.43 31.88
C ARG A 370 29.89 19.20 33.26
N THR A 371 28.78 18.48 33.33
CA THR A 371 28.37 17.80 34.57
C THR A 371 28.22 16.31 34.28
N ARG A 372 29.21 15.57 34.75
CA ARG A 372 29.15 14.11 34.99
C ARG A 372 28.29 13.85 36.24
N SER A 373 27.86 12.60 36.39
CA SER A 373 27.14 11.99 37.53
C SER A 373 25.61 12.08 37.37
N LEU A 374 24.81 11.03 37.52
CA LEU A 374 24.94 9.79 38.31
C LEU A 374 24.29 8.62 37.55
N LEU A 375 25.00 7.49 37.46
CA LEU A 375 24.40 6.16 37.38
C LEU A 375 24.44 5.62 38.81
N HIS A 376 23.25 5.42 39.38
CA HIS A 376 22.99 4.37 40.36
C HIS A 376 21.77 3.60 39.87
#